data_AF-A0A356TQH9-F1
#
_entry.id   AF-A0A356TQH9-F1
#
_cell.length_a   1.000
_cell.length_b   1.000
_cell.length_c   1.000
_cell.angle_alpha   90.00
_cell.angle_beta   90.00
_cell.angle_gamma   90.00
#
_symmetry.space_group_name_H-M   'P 1'
#
loop_
_entity.id
_entity.type
_entity.pdbx_description
1 polymer ?
#
loop_
_entity_poly.entity_id
_entity_poly.type
_entity_poly.pdbx_seq_one_letter_code
_entity_poly.pdbx_strand_id
1 'polypeptide(L)'
;MRGSERFHGWLYLPRRTRGALLLVPGLHYLGPADARLDRFLAILADAGILAFCPFLPEFRRLRVGPSLVPDTGVAWETFLALPELPRGLRP
;
A
#
# COMPACT_ATOMS: atom_id res chain seq x y z
N MET A 1 -12.53 0.13 11.03
CA MET A 1 -12.93 -1.25 10.64
C MET A 1 -12.08 -2.25 11.43
N ARG A 2 -12.56 -3.47 11.72
CA ARG A 2 -11.69 -4.55 12.23
C ARG A 2 -11.18 -5.35 11.04
N GLY A 3 -9.86 -5.51 10.96
CA GLY A 3 -9.22 -6.41 9.99
C GLY A 3 -9.38 -7.88 10.42
N SER A 4 -9.19 -8.79 9.46
CA SER A 4 -9.26 -10.24 9.66
C SER A 4 -8.04 -10.78 10.42
N GLU A 5 -6.84 -10.32 10.06
CA GLU A 5 -5.57 -10.67 10.70
C GLU A 5 -4.49 -9.59 10.46
N ARG A 6 -3.31 -9.74 11.10
CA ARG A 6 -2.18 -8.84 10.87
C ARG A 6 -1.52 -9.12 9.52
N PHE A 7 -1.06 -8.07 8.85
CA PHE A 7 -0.34 -8.16 7.59
C PHE A 7 0.81 -7.16 7.51
N HIS A 8 1.73 -7.41 6.59
CA HIS A 8 2.84 -6.50 6.30
C HIS A 8 2.45 -5.51 5.20
N GLY A 9 3.10 -4.36 5.21
CA GLY A 9 3.04 -3.39 4.12
C GLY A 9 4.42 -2.81 3.87
N TRP A 10 4.67 -2.43 2.63
CA TRP A 10 5.90 -1.80 2.18
C TRP A 10 5.64 -0.32 1.99
N LEU A 11 6.54 0.51 2.53
CA LEU A 11 6.47 1.95 2.45
C LEU A 11 7.66 2.47 1.64
N TYR A 12 7.38 3.25 0.61
CA TYR A 12 8.39 3.89 -0.23
C TYR A 12 8.34 5.38 -0.01
N LEU A 13 9.43 5.92 0.54
CA LEU A 13 9.53 7.31 0.97
C LEU A 13 10.19 8.18 -0.11
N PRO A 14 9.53 9.23 -0.60
CA PRO A 14 10.16 10.20 -1.47
C PRO A 14 11.10 11.13 -0.67
N ARG A 15 12.10 11.71 -1.32
CA ARG A 15 12.93 12.79 -0.70
C ARG A 15 12.10 14.04 -0.36
N ARG A 16 11.08 14.32 -1.17
CA ARG A 16 10.11 15.40 -0.95
C ARG A 16 8.74 14.91 -1.42
N THR A 17 7.78 14.83 -0.50
CA THR A 17 6.44 14.36 -0.79
C THR A 17 5.63 15.43 -1.55
N ARG A 18 5.12 15.05 -2.73
CA ARG A 18 4.26 15.85 -3.63
C ARG A 18 2.88 15.24 -3.85
N GLY A 19 2.71 13.99 -3.44
CA GLY A 19 1.46 13.25 -3.50
C GLY A 19 1.60 11.96 -2.70
N ALA A 20 0.51 11.22 -2.57
CA ALA A 20 0.49 9.98 -1.81
C ALA A 20 -0.48 8.98 -2.47
N LEU A 21 -0.10 7.71 -2.50
CA LEU A 21 -0.88 6.63 -3.10
C LEU A 21 -0.83 5.37 -2.21
N LEU A 22 -2.01 4.86 -1.85
CA LEU A 22 -2.15 3.49 -1.38
C LEU A 22 -2.35 2.59 -2.60
N LEU A 23 -1.50 1.58 -2.77
CA LEU A 23 -1.57 0.64 -3.88
C LEU A 23 -1.84 -0.78 -3.36
N VAL A 24 -3.07 -1.25 -3.56
CA VAL A 24 -3.42 -2.66 -3.34
C VAL A 24 -2.93 -3.46 -4.55
N PRO A 25 -2.01 -4.43 -4.37
CA PRO A 25 -1.47 -5.17 -5.50
C PRO A 25 -2.53 -6.11 -6.10
N GLY A 26 -2.32 -6.56 -7.34
CA GLY A 26 -3.11 -7.65 -7.91
C GLY A 26 -2.78 -9.00 -7.26
N LEU A 27 -3.54 -10.03 -7.63
CA LEU A 27 -3.32 -11.38 -7.15
C LEU A 27 -2.06 -11.98 -7.80
N HIS A 28 -0.98 -12.09 -7.02
CA HIS A 28 0.29 -12.67 -7.49
C HIS A 28 1.00 -13.39 -6.34
N TYR A 29 1.65 -14.52 -6.63
CA TYR A 29 2.29 -15.37 -5.60
C TYR A 29 3.47 -14.71 -4.88
N LEU A 30 4.17 -13.80 -5.56
CA LEU A 30 5.22 -12.98 -4.93
C LEU A 30 4.65 -11.76 -4.17
N GLY A 31 3.38 -11.40 -4.41
CA GLY A 31 2.78 -10.18 -3.85
C GLY A 31 3.68 -8.95 -4.06
N PRO A 32 3.89 -8.11 -3.03
CA PRO A 32 4.82 -6.97 -3.06
C PRO A 32 6.30 -7.30 -3.31
N ALA A 33 6.72 -8.56 -3.16
CA ALA A 33 8.09 -8.97 -3.47
C ALA A 33 8.32 -9.19 -4.99
N ASP A 34 7.30 -9.02 -5.84
CA ASP A 34 7.49 -9.04 -7.28
C ASP A 34 8.37 -7.85 -7.73
N ALA A 35 9.49 -8.15 -8.42
CA ALA A 35 10.47 -7.13 -8.81
C ALA A 35 9.90 -6.02 -9.71
N ARG A 36 8.82 -6.28 -10.46
CA ARG A 36 8.16 -5.26 -11.29
C ARG A 36 7.36 -4.29 -10.42
N LEU A 37 6.68 -4.83 -9.40
CA LEU A 37 5.93 -4.02 -8.45
C LEU A 37 6.87 -3.19 -7.56
N ASP A 38 7.94 -3.81 -7.05
CA ASP A 38 8.98 -3.09 -6.29
C ASP A 38 9.56 -1.93 -7.10
N ARG A 39 9.96 -2.19 -8.35
CA ARG A 39 10.46 -1.15 -9.27
C ARG A 39 9.42 -0.05 -9.52
N PHE A 40 8.15 -0.42 -9.70
CA PHE A 40 7.09 0.56 -9.92
C PHE A 40 6.90 1.49 -8.72
N LEU A 41 6.87 0.93 -7.50
CA LEU A 41 6.74 1.71 -6.27
C LEU A 41 7.97 2.60 -6.03
N ALA A 42 9.17 2.11 -6.36
CA ALA A 42 10.39 2.92 -6.30
C ALA A 42 10.36 4.11 -7.28
N ILE A 43 9.86 3.92 -8.51
CA ILE A 43 9.69 5.00 -9.50
C ILE A 43 8.69 6.05 -9.00
N LEU A 44 7.58 5.62 -8.38
CA LEU A 44 6.61 6.55 -7.79
C LEU A 44 7.25 7.40 -6.67
N ALA A 45 8.04 6.78 -5.80
CA ALA A 45 8.76 7.51 -4.75
C ALA A 45 9.81 8.48 -5.30
N ASP A 46 10.55 8.09 -6.34
CA ASP A 46 11.48 9.00 -7.03
C ASP A 46 10.75 10.21 -7.64
N ALA A 47 9.54 9.99 -8.17
CA ALA A 47 8.66 11.06 -8.67
C ALA A 47 8.03 11.94 -7.56
N GLY A 48 8.28 11.64 -6.29
CA GLY A 48 7.75 12.41 -5.15
C GLY A 48 6.44 11.88 -4.56
N ILE A 49 6.00 10.68 -4.94
CA ILE A 49 4.78 10.06 -4.41
C ILE A 49 5.13 9.16 -3.22
N LEU A 50 4.57 9.45 -2.04
CA LEU A 50 4.57 8.52 -0.92
C LEU A 50 3.72 7.30 -1.29
N ALA A 51 4.34 6.13 -1.45
CA ALA A 51 3.63 4.93 -1.86
C ALA A 51 3.59 3.89 -0.74
N PHE A 52 2.40 3.38 -0.44
CA PHE A 52 2.19 2.31 0.53
C PHE A 52 1.51 1.11 -0.13
N CYS A 53 2.12 -0.07 -0.02
CA CYS A 53 1.63 -1.31 -0.62
C CYS A 53 1.42 -2.39 0.45
N PRO A 54 0.17 -2.67 0.88
CA PRO A 54 -0.10 -3.75 1.82
C PRO A 54 -0.10 -5.12 1.13
N PHE A 55 0.36 -6.16 1.83
CA PHE A 55 0.17 -7.55 1.40
C PHE A 55 -0.96 -8.22 2.18
N LEU A 56 -2.17 -8.07 1.64
CA LEU A 56 -3.38 -8.47 2.34
C LEU A 56 -3.46 -9.99 2.55
N PRO A 57 -4.10 -10.45 3.65
CA PRO A 57 -4.13 -11.85 4.02
C PRO A 57 -4.66 -12.81 2.94
N GLU A 58 -5.71 -12.41 2.21
CA GLU A 58 -6.28 -13.25 1.16
C GLU A 58 -5.36 -13.39 -0.05
N PHE A 59 -4.57 -12.37 -0.36
CA PHE A 59 -3.60 -12.44 -1.45
C PHE A 59 -2.45 -13.40 -1.14
N ARG A 60 -2.03 -13.52 0.14
CA ARG A 60 -1.10 -14.56 0.59
C ARG A 60 -1.65 -15.96 0.35
N ARG A 61 -2.97 -16.12 0.35
CA ARG A 61 -3.69 -17.38 0.10
C ARG A 61 -4.10 -17.53 -1.37
N LEU A 62 -3.69 -16.59 -2.24
CA LEU A 62 -4.07 -16.53 -3.64
C LEU A 62 -5.59 -16.55 -3.87
N ARG A 63 -6.32 -15.79 -3.06
CA ARG A 63 -7.78 -15.66 -3.14
C ARG A 63 -8.22 -14.20 -3.11
N VAL A 64 -9.40 -13.97 -3.66
CA VAL A 64 -10.20 -12.75 -3.45
C VAL A 64 -11.44 -13.19 -2.70
N GLY A 65 -11.69 -12.61 -1.53
CA GLY A 65 -12.80 -12.96 -0.69
C GLY A 65 -13.31 -11.79 0.16
N PRO A 66 -14.23 -12.08 1.10
CA PRO A 66 -14.97 -11.03 1.79
C PRO A 66 -14.10 -10.17 2.72
N SER A 67 -12.95 -10.66 3.18
CA SER A 67 -12.09 -9.89 4.08
C SER A 67 -11.24 -8.85 3.37
N LEU A 68 -11.12 -8.92 2.04
CA LEU A 68 -10.30 -8.01 1.26
C LEU A 68 -10.66 -6.54 1.50
N VAL A 69 -11.96 -6.22 1.51
CA VAL A 69 -12.46 -4.85 1.70
C VAL A 69 -12.14 -4.34 3.12
N PRO A 70 -12.51 -5.02 4.22
CA PRO A 70 -12.19 -4.55 5.56
C PRO A 70 -10.67 -4.49 5.81
N ASP A 71 -9.88 -5.42 5.27
CA ASP A 71 -8.41 -5.40 5.41
C ASP A 71 -7.79 -4.23 4.62
N THR A 72 -8.31 -3.94 3.42
CA THR A 72 -7.95 -2.73 2.67
C THR A 72 -8.32 -1.46 3.45
N GLY A 73 -9.48 -1.46 4.11
CA GLY A 73 -9.88 -0.37 5.00
C GLY A 73 -8.90 -0.15 6.16
N VAL A 74 -8.41 -1.21 6.79
CA VAL A 74 -7.36 -1.10 7.82
C VAL A 74 -6.06 -0.55 7.22
N ALA A 75 -5.66 -1.00 6.04
CA ALA A 75 -4.48 -0.47 5.35
C ALA A 75 -4.65 1.02 5.02
N TRP A 76 -5.85 1.44 4.62
CA TRP A 76 -6.18 2.83 4.33
C TRP A 76 -6.09 3.73 5.57
N GLU A 77 -6.69 3.33 6.69
CA GLU A 77 -6.58 4.08 7.95
C GLU A 77 -5.13 4.15 8.43
N THR A 78 -4.37 3.06 8.27
CA THR A 78 -2.93 3.05 8.58
C THR A 78 -2.16 4.04 7.72
N PHE A 79 -2.47 4.09 6.42
CA PHE A 79 -1.84 5.01 5.47
C PHE A 79 -2.15 6.47 5.80
N LEU A 80 -3.41 6.79 6.10
CA LEU A 80 -3.82 8.14 6.50
C LEU A 80 -3.19 8.60 7.83
N ALA A 81 -2.83 7.66 8.71
CA ALA A 81 -2.18 7.97 9.97
C ALA A 81 -0.66 8.22 9.85
N LEU A 82 -0.05 7.99 8.67
CA LEU A 82 1.39 8.18 8.48
C LEU A 82 1.79 9.65 8.66
N PRO A 83 2.85 9.94 9.44
CA PRO A 83 3.35 11.31 9.59
C PRO A 83 3.92 11.89 8.29
N GLU A 84 4.37 11.04 7.36
CA GLU A 84 4.90 11.44 6.05
C GLU A 84 3.81 11.80 5.04
N LEU A 85 2.54 11.51 5.34
CA LEU A 85 1.41 11.83 4.47
C LEU A 85 1.35 13.35 4.28
N PRO A 86 1.36 13.85 3.04
CA PRO A 86 1.39 15.29 2.81
C PRO A 86 0.06 15.91 3.23
N ARG A 87 0.13 16.96 4.06
CA ARG A 87 -1.06 17.69 4.53
C ARG A 87 -1.25 18.96 3.71
N GLY A 88 -2.47 19.21 3.25
CA GLY A 88 -2.83 20.45 2.57
C GLY A 88 -2.43 20.54 1.09
N LEU A 89 -1.99 19.45 0.47
CA LEU A 89 -1.89 19.38 -0.99
C LEU A 89 -3.28 19.23 -1.60
N ARG A 90 -3.60 20.07 -2.58
CA ARG A 90 -4.80 19.91 -3.42
C ARG A 90 -4.43 19.09 -4.66
N PRO A 91 -5.36 18.30 -5.22
CA PRO A 91 -5.15 17.57 -6.48
C PRO A 91 -4.69 18.48 -7.61
#